data_AF-A0A538BB64-F1
#
_entry.id   AF-A0A538BB64-F1
#
_cell.length_a   1.000
_cell.length_b   1.000
_cell.length_c   1.000
_cell.angle_alpha   90.00
_cell.angle_beta   90.00
_cell.angle_gamma   90.00
#
_symmetry.space_group_name_H-M   'P 1'
#
loop_
_entity.id
_entity.type
_entity.pdbx_description
1 polymer ?
#
loop_
_entity_poly.entity_id
_entity_poly.type
_entity_poly.pdbx_seq_one_letter_code
_entity_poly.pdbx_strand_id
1 'polypeptide(L)' 'DITAPTLVIHGGDDPLLPVANGRRLGEVIPDARYVELPGVGHLVPWEEPEKTAAAMREFFVRAEVA' A
#
# COMPACT_ATOMS: atom_id res chain seq x y z
N ASP A 1 -14.25 12.74 1.55
CA ASP A 1 -13.52 12.31 0.35
C ASP A 1 -12.02 12.41 0.56
N ILE A 2 -11.27 11.47 -0.01
CA ILE A 2 -9.81 11.48 -0.08
C ILE A 2 -9.45 11.94 -1.49
N THR A 3 -8.73 13.05 -1.61
CA THR A 3 -8.40 13.68 -2.91
C THR A 3 -6.91 13.73 -3.19
N ALA A 4 -6.07 13.38 -2.21
CA ALA A 4 -4.64 13.23 -2.43
C ALA A 4 -4.35 11.87 -3.08
N PRO A 5 -3.35 11.78 -3.97
CA PRO A 5 -2.83 10.49 -4.42
C PRO A 5 -2.53 9.60 -3.21
N THR A 6 -2.88 8.32 -3.30
CA THR A 6 -2.79 7.40 -2.15
C THR A 6 -2.05 6.12 -2.52
N LEU A 7 -1.16 5.68 -1.63
CA LEU A 7 -0.54 4.35 -1.70
C LEU A 7 -1.06 3.50 -0.54
N VAL A 8 -1.61 2.34 -0.86
CA VAL A 8 -2.03 1.32 0.09
C VAL A 8 -1.09 0.13 -0.03
N ILE A 9 -0.37 -0.21 1.04
CA ILE A 9 0.50 -1.39 1.12
C ILE A 9 -0.10 -2.34 2.17
N HIS A 10 -0.38 -3.59 1.82
CA HIS A 10 -1.01 -4.57 2.72
C HIS A 10 -0.30 -5.93 2.66
N GLY A 11 -0.12 -6.58 3.80
CA GLY A 11 0.47 -7.93 3.88
C GLY A 11 -0.53 -9.01 3.49
N GLY A 12 -0.19 -9.85 2.51
CA GLY A 12 -1.10 -10.87 1.98
C GLY A 12 -1.58 -11.89 3.01
N ASP A 13 -0.80 -12.07 4.09
CA ASP A 13 -1.01 -13.07 5.13
C ASP A 13 -1.28 -12.39 6.49
N ASP A 14 -1.75 -11.14 6.48
CA ASP A 14 -2.09 -10.36 7.68
C ASP A 14 -3.17 -11.08 8.53
N PRO A 15 -2.83 -11.53 9.76
CA PRO A 15 -3.76 -12.25 10.64
C PRO A 15 -4.71 -11.31 11.41
N LEU A 16 -4.44 -10.00 11.42
CA LEU A 16 -5.23 -9.00 12.13
C LEU A 16 -6.28 -8.36 11.23
N LEU A 17 -5.92 -8.04 9.99
CA LEU A 17 -6.82 -7.42 9.01
C LEU A 17 -6.83 -8.21 7.70
N PRO A 18 -8.01 -8.66 7.22
CA PRO A 18 -8.10 -9.34 5.93
C PRO A 18 -7.56 -8.49 4.78
N VAL A 19 -6.75 -9.10 3.90
CA VAL A 19 -6.17 -8.45 2.72
C VAL A 19 -7.21 -7.79 1.80
N ALA A 20 -8.45 -8.31 1.80
CA ALA A 20 -9.58 -7.74 1.09
C ALA A 20 -9.87 -6.28 1.50
N ASN A 21 -9.56 -5.88 2.73
CA ASN A 21 -9.72 -4.49 3.18
C ASN A 21 -8.74 -3.56 2.43
N GLY A 22 -7.46 -3.97 2.30
CA GLY A 22 -6.47 -3.21 1.53
C GLY A 22 -6.84 -3.10 0.06
N ARG A 23 -7.27 -4.21 -0.56
CA ARG A 23 -7.79 -4.21 -1.94
C ARG A 23 -8.96 -3.23 -2.10
N ARG A 24 -9.90 -3.27 -1.16
CA ARG A 24 -11.08 -2.39 -1.16
C ARG A 24 -10.69 -0.92 -1.09
N LEU A 25 -9.69 -0.56 -0.27
CA LEU A 25 -9.18 0.81 -0.21
C LEU A 25 -8.59 1.25 -1.57
N GLY A 26 -7.85 0.38 -2.24
CA GLY A 26 -7.33 0.61 -3.59
C GLY A 26 -8.40 0.84 -4.65
N GLU A 27 -9.60 0.27 -4.47
CA GLU A 27 -10.73 0.45 -5.39
C GLU A 27 -11.55 1.71 -5.12
N VAL A 28 -11.73 2.11 -3.85
CA VAL A 28 -12.66 3.20 -3.48
C VAL A 28 -12.02 4.57 -3.42
N ILE A 29 -10.71 4.64 -3.19
CA ILE A 29 -10.00 5.91 -3.08
C ILE A 29 -9.63 6.36 -4.51
N PRO A 30 -10.08 7.55 -4.94
CA PRO A 30 -9.63 8.13 -6.22
C PRO A 30 -8.11 8.27 -6.26
N ASP A 31 -7.48 7.85 -7.36
CA ASP A 31 -6.02 7.85 -7.55
C ASP A 31 -5.24 7.07 -6.47
N ALA A 32 -5.82 5.97 -5.99
CA ALA A 32 -5.10 5.02 -5.17
C ALA A 32 -4.31 3.99 -5.99
N ARG A 33 -3.14 3.63 -5.48
CA ARG A 33 -2.37 2.47 -5.89
C ARG A 33 -2.35 1.46 -4.75
N TYR A 34 -2.55 0.20 -5.10
CA TYR A 34 -2.54 -0.90 -4.15
C TYR A 34 -1.34 -1.81 -4.39
N VAL A 35 -0.64 -2.15 -3.31
CA VAL A 35 0.48 -3.09 -3.28
C VAL A 35 0.20 -4.16 -2.23
N GLU A 36 0.10 -5.40 -2.67
CA GLU A 36 -0.01 -6.57 -1.80
C GLU A 36 1.34 -7.26 -1.71
N LEU A 37 1.79 -7.60 -0.50
CA LEU A 37 3.03 -8.35 -0.28
C LEU A 37 2.71 -9.78 0.19
N PRO A 38 2.79 -10.80 -0.69
CA PRO A 38 2.52 -12.19 -0.31
C PRO A 38 3.46 -12.68 0.79
N GLY A 39 2.96 -13.45 1.76
CA GLY A 39 3.79 -13.98 2.85
C GLY A 39 4.09 -13.00 3.99
N VAL A 40 3.54 -11.77 3.93
CA VAL A 40 3.78 -10.71 4.93
C VAL A 40 2.57 -10.55 5.82
N GLY A 41 2.80 -10.40 7.12
CA GLY A 41 1.79 -10.14 8.13
C GLY A 41 1.39 -8.66 8.24
N HIS A 42 0.92 -8.28 9.42
CA HIS A 42 0.35 -6.96 9.66
C HIS A 42 1.39 -5.83 9.69
N LEU A 43 2.61 -6.11 10.16
CA LEU A 43 3.62 -5.09 10.41
C LEU A 43 4.52 -4.91 9.20
N VAL A 44 3.91 -4.62 8.04
CA VAL A 44 4.56 -4.56 6.73
C VAL A 44 5.90 -3.79 6.73
N PRO A 45 6.04 -2.59 7.32
CA PRO A 45 7.33 -1.88 7.32
C PRO A 45 8.43 -2.52 8.19
N TRP A 46 8.06 -3.41 9.11
CA TRP A 46 8.99 -4.15 9.98
C TRP A 46 9.36 -5.50 9.37
N GLU A 47 8.41 -6.16 8.73
CA GLU A 47 8.61 -7.48 8.12
C GLU A 47 9.34 -7.38 6.77
N GLU A 48 9.02 -6.36 5.97
CA GLU A 48 9.60 -6.13 4.63
C GLU A 48 9.96 -4.65 4.44
N PRO A 49 10.97 -4.12 5.15
CA PRO A 49 11.33 -2.71 5.11
C PRO A 49 11.78 -2.26 3.72
N GLU A 50 12.53 -3.09 2.99
CA GLU A 50 13.05 -2.74 1.66
C GLU A 50 11.93 -2.65 0.63
N LYS A 51 10.98 -3.59 0.62
CA LYS A 51 9.83 -3.57 -0.30
C LYS A 51 8.91 -2.39 0.02
N THR A 52 8.68 -2.12 1.31
CA THR A 52 7.91 -0.96 1.76
C THR A 52 8.56 0.34 1.29
N ALA A 53 9.86 0.52 1.53
CA ALA A 53 10.59 1.71 1.11
C ALA A 53 10.63 1.87 -0.42
N ALA A 54 10.77 0.77 -1.17
CA ALA A 54 10.74 0.80 -2.62
C ALA A 54 9.39 1.29 -3.16
N ALA A 55 8.27 0.74 -2.64
CA ALA A 55 6.93 1.16 -3.01
C ALA A 55 6.68 2.65 -2.70
N MET A 56 7.14 3.11 -1.52
CA MET A 56 7.06 4.53 -1.14
C MET A 56 7.88 5.42 -2.09
N ARG A 57 9.12 5.04 -2.43
CA ARG A 57 9.95 5.81 -3.37
C ARG A 57 9.32 5.88 -4.75
N GLU A 58 8.83 4.78 -5.30
CA GLU A 58 8.14 4.76 -6.60
C GLU A 58 6.91 5.67 -6.61
N PHE A 59 6.16 5.66 -5.50
CA PHE A 59 5.00 6.53 -5.34
C PHE A 59 5.38 8.01 -5.30
N PHE A 60 6.37 8.40 -4.49
CA PHE A 60 6.78 9.80 -4.36
C PHE A 60 7.51 10.35 -5.59
N VAL A 61 8.34 9.55 -6.27
CA VAL A 61 9.08 9.98 -7.47
C VAL A 61 8.15 10.25 -8.65
N ARG A 62 6.92 9.72 -8.66
CA ARG A 62 5.90 10.04 -9.66
C ARG A 62 5.01 11.23 -9.29
N ALA A 63 5.13 11.79 -8.08
CA ALA A 63 4.32 12.92 -7.62
C ALA A 63 4.88 14.29 -8.05
N GLU A 64 6.05 14.35 -8.70
CA GLU A 64 6.64 15.57 -9.25
C GLU A 64 6.37 15.70 -10.76
N VAL A 65 5.11 15.94 -11.13
CA VAL A 65 4.79 16.78 -12.29
C VAL A 65 3.49 17.53 -11.96
N ALA A 66 3.63 18.72 -11.37
CA ALA A 66 2.63 19.76 -11.35
C ALA A 66 3.28 21.06 -11.83
#